data_AF-A0A0H1QWP6-F1
#
_entry.id   AF-A0A0H1QWP6-F1
#
_cell.length_a   1.000
_cell.length_b   1.000
_cell.length_c   1.000
_cell.angle_alpha   90.00
_cell.angle_beta   90.00
_cell.angle_gamma   90.00
#
_symmetry.space_group_name_H-M   'P 1'
#
loop_
_entity.id
_entity.type
_entity.pdbx_description
1 polymer ?
#
loop_
_entity_poly.entity_id
_entity_poly.type
_entity_poly.pdbx_seq_one_letter_code
_entity_poly.pdbx_strand_id
1 'polypeptide(L)'
;PRYGVIGLLGVILPWIGGYITAVFFGFDFASAVFVGTALTATSIAITANVLKEIGVLQTGAARAIIGAAVIDDVLSLLVLAV
;
A
#
# COMPACT_ATOMS: atom_id res chain seq x y z
N PRO A 1 5.65 3.81 16.82
CA PRO A 1 6.35 4.74 15.91
C PRO A 1 7.14 4.04 14.79
N ARG A 2 8.18 3.24 15.08
CA ARG A 2 9.06 2.62 14.05
C ARG A 2 8.30 1.78 13.01
N TYR A 3 7.41 0.89 13.45
CA TYR A 3 6.71 -0.01 12.52
C TYR A 3 5.70 0.70 11.61
N GLY A 4 5.08 1.79 12.07
CA GLY A 4 4.19 2.60 11.24
C GLY A 4 4.93 3.29 10.10
N VAL A 5 6.17 3.74 10.34
CA VAL A 5 7.03 4.33 9.30
C VAL A 5 7.39 3.31 8.22
N ILE A 6 7.69 2.07 8.61
CA ILE A 6 7.97 0.97 7.66
C ILE A 6 6.74 0.72 6.78
N GLY A 7 5.56 0.63 7.39
CA GLY A 7 4.30 0.47 6.65
C GLY A 7 4.00 1.61 5.68
N LEU A 8 4.14 2.86 6.13
CA LEU A 8 3.95 4.06 5.30
C LEU A 8 4.92 4.13 4.12
N LEU A 9 6.20 3.81 4.35
CA LEU A 9 7.19 3.75 3.29
C LEU A 9 6.89 2.64 2.29
N GLY A 10 6.34 1.52 2.75
CA GLY A 10 5.86 0.43 1.90
C GLY A 10 4.70 0.80 0.97
N VAL A 11 3.97 1.89 1.27
CA VAL A 11 2.88 2.42 0.44
C VAL A 11 3.41 3.54 -0.47
N ILE A 12 4.10 4.52 0.12
CA ILE A 12 4.54 5.73 -0.59
C ILE A 12 5.59 5.42 -1.67
N LEU A 13 6.55 4.53 -1.40
CA LEU A 13 7.60 4.20 -2.37
C LEU A 13 7.06 3.56 -3.67
N PRO A 14 6.27 2.47 -3.62
CA PRO A 14 5.70 1.90 -4.84
C PRO A 14 4.73 2.86 -5.53
N TRP A 15 3.97 3.67 -4.78
CA TRP A 15 3.08 4.68 -5.38
C TRP A 15 3.85 5.70 -6.21
N ILE A 16 4.88 6.32 -5.63
CA ILE A 16 5.75 7.29 -6.31
C ILE A 16 6.49 6.61 -7.48
N GLY A 17 7.00 5.40 -7.28
CA GLY A 17 7.69 4.64 -8.32
C GLY A 17 6.78 4.37 -9.52
N GLY A 18 5.54 3.96 -9.27
CA GLY A 18 4.53 3.74 -10.29
C GLY A 18 4.15 5.02 -11.03
N TYR A 19 3.89 6.11 -10.31
CA TYR A 19 3.60 7.42 -10.89
C TYR A 19 4.73 7.92 -11.78
N ILE A 20 5.97 7.92 -11.27
CA ILE A 20 7.15 8.37 -12.02
C ILE A 20 7.32 7.51 -13.28
N THR A 21 7.18 6.20 -13.16
CA THR A 21 7.26 5.29 -14.30
C THR A 21 6.20 5.66 -15.34
N ALA A 22 4.94 5.81 -14.96
CA ALA A 22 3.87 6.17 -15.88
C ALA A 22 4.11 7.53 -16.58
N VAL A 23 4.60 8.52 -15.85
CA VAL A 23 5.00 9.82 -16.43
C VAL A 23 6.14 9.66 -17.45
N PHE A 24 7.15 8.83 -17.14
CA PHE A 24 8.23 8.53 -18.10
C PHE A 24 7.72 7.85 -19.38
N PHE A 25 6.65 7.06 -19.30
CA PHE A 25 5.99 6.45 -20.45
C PHE A 25 5.02 7.41 -21.17
N GLY A 26 4.90 8.67 -20.75
CA GLY A 26 4.09 9.68 -21.41
C GLY A 26 2.60 9.65 -21.06
N PHE A 27 2.23 8.99 -19.94
CA PHE A 27 0.85 9.01 -19.45
C PHE A 27 0.49 10.38 -18.88
N ASP A 28 -0.76 10.78 -19.04
CA ASP A 28 -1.29 12.00 -18.44
C ASP A 28 -1.39 11.87 -16.91
N PHE A 29 -1.60 13.00 -16.22
CA PHE A 29 -1.59 13.04 -14.76
C PHE A 29 -2.59 12.06 -14.12
N ALA A 30 -3.82 11.98 -14.64
CA ALA A 30 -4.83 11.11 -14.06
C ALA A 30 -4.45 9.64 -14.21
N SER A 31 -4.01 9.23 -15.42
CA SER A 31 -3.56 7.86 -15.65
C SER A 31 -2.30 7.51 -14.86
N ALA A 32 -1.35 8.44 -14.70
CA ALA A 32 -0.14 8.21 -13.92
C ALA A 32 -0.42 8.02 -12.43
N VAL A 33 -1.34 8.81 -11.87
CA VAL A 33 -1.81 8.65 -10.48
C VAL A 33 -2.54 7.31 -10.32
N PHE A 34 -3.36 6.92 -11.30
CA PHE A 34 -4.04 5.64 -11.31
C PHE A 34 -3.06 4.46 -11.31
N VAL A 35 -2.01 4.51 -12.14
CA VAL A 35 -0.95 3.49 -12.17
C VAL A 35 -0.21 3.41 -10.84
N GLY A 36 0.15 4.55 -10.24
CA GLY A 36 0.78 4.58 -8.92
C GLY A 36 -0.08 3.90 -7.86
N THR A 37 -1.38 4.20 -7.83
CA THR A 37 -2.33 3.62 -6.89
C THR A 37 -2.52 2.12 -7.11
N ALA A 38 -2.64 1.69 -8.37
CA ALA A 38 -2.78 0.27 -8.71
C ALA A 38 -1.58 -0.57 -8.25
N LEU A 39 -0.37 0.01 -8.25
CA LEU A 39 0.85 -0.66 -7.78
C LEU A 39 1.00 -0.71 -6.25
N THR A 40 0.18 0.06 -5.54
CA THR A 40 0.24 0.16 -4.08
C THR A 40 -0.82 -0.71 -3.40
N ALA A 41 -1.98 -0.88 -4.06
CA ALA A 41 -3.10 -1.69 -3.59
C ALA A 41 -2.67 -3.12 -3.24
N THR A 42 -2.66 -3.46 -1.94
CA THR A 42 -2.16 -4.74 -1.43
C THR A 42 -3.26 -5.56 -0.74
N SER A 43 -3.34 -6.87 -1.00
CA SER A 43 -4.29 -7.76 -0.29
C SER A 43 -3.79 -8.17 1.10
N ILE A 44 -4.46 -7.69 2.15
CA ILE A 44 -4.09 -8.01 3.55
C ILE A 44 -4.61 -9.37 4.03
N ALA A 45 -5.65 -9.91 3.40
CA ALA A 45 -6.37 -11.09 3.90
C ALA A 45 -5.48 -12.34 3.99
N ILE A 46 -4.68 -12.59 2.95
CA ILE A 46 -3.75 -13.73 2.91
C ILE A 46 -2.66 -13.54 3.97
N THR A 47 -2.02 -12.37 3.99
CA THR A 47 -0.95 -12.05 4.94
C THR A 47 -1.42 -12.15 6.39
N ALA A 48 -2.61 -11.65 6.72
CA ALA A 48 -3.18 -11.74 8.06
C ALA A 48 -3.45 -13.19 8.48
N ASN A 49 -3.93 -14.03 7.55
CA ASN A 49 -4.13 -15.46 7.80
C ASN A 49 -2.80 -16.18 8.05
N VAL A 50 -1.77 -15.93 7.24
CA VAL A 50 -0.43 -16.52 7.45
C VAL A 50 0.16 -16.08 8.80
N LEU A 51 0.08 -14.79 9.14
CA LEU A 51 0.55 -14.28 10.44
C LEU A 51 -0.21 -14.90 11.63
N LYS A 52 -1.48 -15.25 11.45
CA LYS A 52 -2.29 -15.95 12.44
C LYS A 52 -1.88 -17.43 12.55
N GLU A 53 -1.67 -18.11 11.43
CA GLU A 53 -1.24 -19.52 11.39
C GLU A 53 0.10 -19.74 12.07
N ILE A 54 1.05 -18.81 11.90
CA ILE A 54 2.36 -18.87 12.57
C ILE A 54 2.37 -18.25 13.98
N GLY A 55 1.21 -17.82 14.50
CA GLY A 55 1.04 -17.34 15.88
C GLY A 55 1.61 -15.95 16.20
N VAL A 56 1.95 -15.14 15.18
CA VAL A 56 2.62 -13.83 15.38
C VAL A 56 1.70 -12.61 15.14
N LEU A 57 0.40 -12.83 14.97
CA LEU A 57 -0.59 -11.77 14.68
C LEU A 57 -0.59 -10.63 15.72
N GLN A 58 -0.24 -10.94 16.97
CA GLN A 58 -0.23 -9.95 18.06
C GLN A 58 1.07 -9.14 18.16
N THR A 59 2.06 -9.43 17.32
CA THR A 59 3.34 -8.69 17.32
C THR A 59 3.17 -7.26 16.81
N GLY A 60 4.05 -6.36 17.24
CA GLY A 60 4.05 -4.97 16.75
C GLY A 60 4.25 -4.87 15.23
N ALA A 61 4.99 -5.81 14.63
CA ALA A 61 5.17 -5.90 13.19
C ALA A 61 3.87 -6.28 12.48
N ALA A 62 3.16 -7.31 12.94
CA ALA A 62 1.88 -7.73 12.37
C ALA A 62 0.82 -6.62 12.46
N ARG A 63 0.73 -5.93 13.61
CA ARG A 63 -0.18 -4.78 13.79
C ARG A 63 0.15 -3.63 12.85
N ALA A 64 1.42 -3.40 12.55
CA ALA A 64 1.82 -2.35 11.63
C ALA A 64 1.56 -2.70 10.16
N ILE A 65 1.76 -3.96 9.76
CA ILE A 65 1.40 -4.44 8.43
C ILE A 65 -0.10 -4.26 8.21
N ILE A 66 -0.93 -4.73 9.15
CA ILE A 66 -2.39 -4.59 9.08
C ILE A 66 -2.79 -3.11 9.07
N GLY A 67 -2.21 -2.29 9.95
CA GLY A 67 -2.50 -0.86 10.00
C GLY A 67 -2.11 -0.11 8.73
N ALA A 68 -1.00 -0.46 8.09
CA ALA A 68 -0.56 0.14 6.83
C ALA A 68 -1.51 -0.21 5.68
N ALA A 69 -2.00 -1.45 5.62
CA ALA A 69 -2.92 -1.87 4.58
C ALA A 69 -4.30 -1.23 4.69
N VAL A 70 -4.78 -0.95 5.91
CA VAL A 70 -6.03 -0.17 6.08
C VAL A 70 -5.87 1.25 5.51
N ILE A 71 -4.69 1.87 5.68
CA ILE A 71 -4.41 3.19 5.10
C ILE A 71 -4.36 3.13 3.58
N ASP A 72 -3.71 2.09 3.02
CA ASP A 72 -3.65 1.84 1.58
C ASP A 72 -5.04 1.66 0.94
N ASP A 73 -5.93 0.87 1.55
CA ASP A 73 -7.30 0.66 1.06
C ASP A 73 -8.11 1.97 1.03
N VAL A 74 -7.95 2.84 2.04
CA VAL A 74 -8.64 4.14 2.07
C VAL A 74 -8.08 5.09 1.00
N LEU A 75 -6.75 5.17 0.89
CA LEU A 75 -6.11 6.06 -0.09
C LEU A 75 -6.41 5.62 -1.53
N SER A 76 -6.38 4.32 -1.81
CA SER A 76 -6.69 3.79 -3.12
C SER A 76 -8.15 4.01 -3.52
N LEU A 77 -9.10 3.80 -2.60
CA LEU A 77 -10.50 4.12 -2.85
C LEU A 77 -10.74 5.61 -3.13
N LEU A 78 -10.04 6.52 -2.42
CA LEU A 78 -10.14 7.96 -2.68
C LEU A 78 -9.65 8.34 -4.08
N VAL A 79 -8.57 7.71 -4.55
CA VAL A 79 -8.04 7.95 -5.89
C VAL A 79 -8.91 7.33 -6.97
N LEU A 80 -9.50 6.15 -6.72
CA LEU A 80 -10.41 5.47 -7.67
C LEU A 80 -11.79 6.13 -7.77
N ALA A 81 -12.20 6.92 -6.77
CA ALA A 81 -13.51 7.56 -6.72
C ALA A 81 -13.63 8.84 -7.58
N VAL A 82 -12.51 9.31 -8.17
CA VAL A 82 -12.42 10.52 -9.01
C VAL A 82 -12.10 10.11 -10.44
#